data_AF-A0A353NC03-F1
#
_entry.id   AF-A0A353NC03-F1
#
_cell.length_a   1.000
_cell.length_b   1.000
_cell.length_c   1.000
_cell.angle_alpha   90.00
_cell.angle_beta   90.00
_cell.angle_gamma   90.00
#
_symmetry.space_group_name_H-M   'P 1'
#
loop_
_entity.id
_entity.type
_entity.pdbx_description
1 polymer ?
#
loop_
_entity_poly.entity_id
_entity_poly.type
_entity_poly.pdbx_seq_one_letter_code
_entity_poly.pdbx_strand_id
1 'polypeptide(L)'
;AAGERTEATRRAVDRSLRSLWDSIASTRELIDAYRQAATANEKALEATLASYQEGVKVLLDVLNAQQDYYRSLRQFKTSRYDYMVLLEKFRQIAGVSSVLNVPILPEASPAREVASVDMPLQIHQPMEAER
;
A
#
# COMPACT_ATOMS: atom_id res chain seq x y z
N ALA A 1 -12.34 -46.54 -7.26
CA ALA A 1 -13.12 -45.76 -6.28
C ALA A 1 -12.27 -45.06 -5.20
N ALA A 2 -11.64 -45.76 -4.24
CA ALA A 2 -10.89 -45.09 -3.15
C ALA A 2 -9.60 -44.39 -3.63
N GLY A 3 -8.80 -45.02 -4.49
CA GLY A 3 -7.56 -44.43 -5.04
C GLY A 3 -7.76 -43.27 -6.03
N GLU A 4 -8.87 -43.27 -6.77
CA GLU A 4 -9.22 -42.15 -7.67
C GLU A 4 -9.58 -40.89 -6.88
N ARG A 5 -10.26 -41.06 -5.74
CA ARG A 5 -10.60 -39.94 -4.84
C ARG A 5 -9.33 -39.33 -4.22
N THR A 6 -8.37 -40.14 -3.80
CA THR A 6 -7.10 -39.62 -3.24
C THR A 6 -6.27 -38.86 -4.28
N GLU A 7 -6.19 -39.38 -5.51
CA GLU A 7 -5.46 -38.71 -6.59
C GLU A 7 -6.17 -37.43 -7.08
N ALA A 8 -7.50 -37.40 -7.07
CA ALA A 8 -8.27 -36.20 -7.36
C ALA A 8 -8.04 -35.11 -6.28
N THR A 9 -8.03 -35.48 -5.00
CA THR A 9 -7.74 -34.58 -3.89
C THR A 9 -6.31 -34.03 -3.96
N ARG A 10 -5.31 -34.89 -4.22
CA ARG A 10 -3.90 -34.48 -4.38
C ARG A 10 -3.76 -33.42 -5.47
N ARG A 11 -4.29 -33.70 -6.66
CA ARG A 11 -4.26 -32.76 -7.78
C ARG A 11 -5.02 -31.46 -7.50
N ALA A 12 -6.09 -31.50 -6.70
CA ALA A 12 -6.81 -30.30 -6.30
C ALA A 12 -5.97 -29.40 -5.38
N VAL A 13 -5.28 -30.00 -4.39
CA VAL A 13 -4.36 -29.27 -3.50
C VAL A 13 -3.21 -28.64 -4.29
N ASP A 14 -2.58 -29.39 -5.19
CA ASP A 14 -1.48 -28.88 -6.03
C ASP A 14 -1.88 -27.68 -6.88
N ARG A 15 -3.09 -27.72 -7.48
CA ARG A 15 -3.62 -26.60 -8.26
C ARG A 15 -3.90 -25.38 -7.38
N SER A 16 -4.48 -25.58 -6.20
CA SER A 16 -4.75 -24.50 -5.24
C SER A 16 -3.47 -23.82 -4.77
N LEU A 17 -2.41 -24.60 -4.48
CA LEU A 17 -1.11 -24.06 -4.07
C LEU A 17 -0.47 -23.21 -5.16
N ARG A 18 -0.48 -23.68 -6.41
CA ARG A 18 0.03 -22.92 -7.56
C ARG A 18 -0.73 -21.61 -7.75
N SER A 19 -2.06 -21.67 -7.73
CA SER A 19 -2.90 -20.47 -7.87
C SER A 19 -2.66 -19.45 -6.74
N LEU A 20 -2.49 -19.91 -5.50
CA LEU A 20 -2.14 -19.02 -4.39
C LEU A 20 -0.75 -18.42 -4.54
N TRP A 21 0.23 -19.20 -5.00
CA TRP A 21 1.57 -18.70 -5.28
C TRP A 21 1.57 -17.61 -6.34
N ASP A 22 0.86 -17.83 -7.45
CA ASP A 22 0.73 -16.82 -8.51
C ASP A 22 0.05 -15.55 -7.99
N SER A 23 -0.97 -15.70 -7.13
CA SER A 23 -1.63 -14.57 -6.47
C SER A 23 -0.65 -13.80 -5.58
N ILE A 24 0.14 -14.49 -4.74
CA ILE A 24 1.16 -13.88 -3.88
C ILE A 24 2.19 -13.10 -4.71
N ALA A 25 2.68 -13.68 -5.79
CA ALA A 25 3.63 -13.03 -6.70
C ALA A 25 3.03 -11.76 -7.30
N SER A 26 1.81 -11.82 -7.84
CA SER A 26 1.12 -10.64 -8.40
C SER A 26 0.86 -9.56 -7.34
N THR A 27 0.46 -9.93 -6.13
CA THR A 27 0.20 -8.95 -5.06
C THR A 27 1.49 -8.27 -4.62
N ARG A 28 2.64 -8.96 -4.67
CA ARG A 28 3.94 -8.32 -4.41
C ARG A 28 4.26 -7.24 -5.43
N GLU A 29 4.02 -7.49 -6.71
CA GLU A 29 4.20 -6.49 -7.77
C GLU A 29 3.24 -5.30 -7.57
N LEU A 30 1.99 -5.55 -7.19
CA LEU A 30 1.03 -4.49 -6.85
C LEU A 30 1.49 -3.65 -5.65
N ILE A 31 2.04 -4.27 -4.61
CA ILE A 31 2.60 -3.54 -3.46
C ILE A 31 3.71 -2.59 -3.93
N ASP A 32 4.63 -3.07 -4.75
CA ASP A 32 5.73 -2.26 -5.26
C ASP A 32 5.24 -1.12 -6.16
N ALA A 33 4.26 -1.39 -7.03
CA ALA A 33 3.64 -0.39 -7.89
C ALA A 33 2.90 0.69 -7.09
N TYR A 34 2.07 0.30 -6.10
CA TYR A 34 1.35 1.27 -5.27
C TYR A 34 2.28 2.07 -4.36
N ARG A 35 3.39 1.49 -3.90
CA ARG A 35 4.44 2.25 -3.20
C ARG A 35 5.01 3.34 -4.08
N GLN A 36 5.39 3.01 -5.32
CA GLN A 36 5.92 3.99 -6.26
C GLN A 36 4.89 5.07 -6.60
N ALA A 37 3.63 4.69 -6.81
CA ALA A 37 2.54 5.62 -7.04
C ALA A 37 2.33 6.56 -5.84
N ALA A 38 2.39 6.05 -4.61
CA ALA A 38 2.27 6.86 -3.40
C ALA A 38 3.40 7.89 -3.30
N THR A 39 4.65 7.48 -3.50
CA THR A 39 5.80 8.39 -3.51
C THR A 39 5.72 9.41 -4.64
N ALA A 40 5.23 9.02 -5.82
CA ALA A 40 5.05 9.96 -6.93
C ALA A 40 3.97 11.01 -6.62
N ASN A 41 2.84 10.58 -6.07
CA ASN A 41 1.74 11.46 -5.71
C ASN A 41 2.09 12.37 -4.52
N GLU A 42 2.94 11.90 -3.60
CA GLU A 42 3.50 12.71 -2.52
C GLU A 42 4.31 13.89 -3.05
N LYS A 43 5.25 13.62 -3.95
CA LYS A 43 6.03 14.67 -4.62
C LYS A 43 5.16 15.62 -5.44
N ALA A 44 4.11 15.10 -6.08
CA ALA A 44 3.16 15.94 -6.81
C ALA A 44 2.36 16.86 -5.88
N LEU A 45 1.97 16.37 -4.70
CA LEU A 45 1.34 17.18 -3.64
C LEU A 45 2.29 18.26 -3.14
N GLU A 46 3.54 17.92 -2.83
CA GLU A 46 4.57 18.90 -2.40
C GLU A 46 4.77 20.01 -3.43
N ALA A 47 4.91 19.65 -4.72
CA ALA A 47 5.05 20.63 -5.80
C ALA A 47 3.80 21.52 -5.95
N THR A 48 2.61 20.94 -5.76
CA THR A 48 1.34 21.67 -5.82
C THR A 48 1.20 22.63 -4.65
N LEU A 49 1.64 22.24 -3.46
CA LEU A 49 1.68 23.10 -2.26
C LEU A 49 2.62 24.28 -2.47
N ALA A 50 3.82 24.06 -3.00
CA ALA A 50 4.75 25.14 -3.33
C ALA A 50 4.13 26.13 -4.33
N SER A 51 3.53 25.60 -5.41
CA SER A 51 2.85 26.43 -6.41
C SER A 51 1.64 27.19 -5.86
N TYR A 52 0.94 26.64 -4.86
CA TYR A 52 -0.15 27.31 -4.16
C TYR A 52 0.37 28.45 -3.27
N GLN A 53 1.49 28.24 -2.57
CA GLN A 53 2.14 29.26 -1.75
C GLN A 53 2.67 30.43 -2.61
N GLU A 54 3.10 30.16 -3.84
CA GLU A 54 3.49 31.16 -4.83
C GLU A 54 2.28 31.87 -5.49
N GLY A 55 1.05 31.42 -5.22
CA GLY A 55 -0.18 31.96 -5.81
C GLY A 55 -0.44 31.52 -7.26
N VAL A 56 0.29 30.53 -7.77
CA VAL A 56 0.16 29.99 -9.14
C VAL A 56 -0.97 28.95 -9.23
N LYS A 57 -1.15 28.15 -8.18
CA LYS A 57 -2.19 27.12 -8.06
C LYS A 57 -3.26 27.54 -7.05
N VAL A 58 -4.46 26.96 -7.16
CA VAL A 58 -5.56 27.23 -6.22
C VAL A 58 -5.67 26.12 -5.16
N LEU A 59 -6.36 26.40 -4.05
CA LEU A 59 -6.56 25.41 -2.97
C LEU A 59 -7.20 24.11 -3.47
N LEU A 60 -8.09 24.18 -4.46
CA LEU A 60 -8.71 22.99 -5.05
C LEU A 60 -7.67 22.05 -5.68
N ASP A 61 -6.59 22.58 -6.27
CA ASP A 61 -5.51 21.76 -6.82
C ASP A 61 -4.78 21.00 -5.71
N VAL A 62 -4.54 21.66 -4.57
CA VAL A 62 -3.93 21.04 -3.38
C VAL A 62 -4.81 19.90 -2.86
N LEU A 63 -6.12 20.14 -2.72
CA LEU A 63 -7.06 19.13 -2.23
C LEU A 63 -7.13 17.92 -3.17
N ASN A 64 -7.11 18.15 -4.49
CA ASN A 64 -7.08 17.07 -5.48
C ASN A 64 -5.77 16.26 -5.39
N ALA A 65 -4.62 16.92 -5.33
CA ALA A 65 -3.33 16.25 -5.18
C ALA A 65 -3.25 15.45 -3.87
N GLN A 66 -3.80 15.99 -2.79
CA GLN A 66 -3.89 15.33 -1.49
C GLN A 66 -4.79 14.10 -1.54
N GLN A 67 -5.94 14.19 -2.22
CA GLN A 67 -6.83 13.06 -2.44
C GLN A 67 -6.14 11.94 -3.22
N ASP A 68 -5.40 12.28 -4.28
CA ASP A 68 -4.65 11.29 -5.08
C ASP A 68 -3.54 10.61 -4.27
N TYR A 69 -2.77 11.36 -3.47
CA TYR A 69 -1.78 10.81 -2.54
C TYR A 69 -2.41 9.79 -1.58
N TYR A 70 -3.48 10.18 -0.87
CA TYR A 70 -4.14 9.29 0.07
C TYR A 70 -4.81 8.09 -0.59
N ARG A 71 -5.27 8.22 -1.84
CA ARG A 71 -5.78 7.09 -2.62
C ARG A 71 -4.69 6.06 -2.86
N SER A 72 -3.53 6.48 -3.37
CA SER A 72 -2.38 5.58 -3.59
C SER A 72 -1.84 4.99 -2.29
N LEU A 73 -1.76 5.78 -1.22
CA LEU A 73 -1.30 5.33 0.09
C LEU A 73 -2.22 4.25 0.66
N ARG A 74 -3.54 4.42 0.51
CA ARG A 74 -4.52 3.42 0.93
C ARG A 74 -4.37 2.12 0.15
N GLN A 75 -4.22 2.20 -1.18
CA GLN A 75 -4.00 1.03 -2.04
C GLN A 75 -2.75 0.26 -1.62
N PHE A 76 -1.62 0.96 -1.40
CA PHE A 76 -0.39 0.35 -0.89
C PHE A 76 -0.61 -0.40 0.43
N LYS A 77 -1.28 0.24 1.40
CA LYS A 77 -1.56 -0.38 2.72
C LYS A 77 -2.50 -1.58 2.61
N THR A 78 -3.56 -1.48 1.80
CA THR A 78 -4.51 -2.59 1.57
C THR A 78 -3.81 -3.77 0.90
N SER A 79 -2.99 -3.56 -0.15
CA SER A 79 -2.29 -4.66 -0.82
C SER A 79 -1.29 -5.38 0.08
N ARG A 80 -0.67 -4.70 1.06
CA ARG A 80 0.15 -5.35 2.08
C ARG A 80 -0.65 -6.29 2.98
N TYR A 81 -1.86 -5.90 3.34
CA TYR A 81 -2.77 -6.75 4.11
C TYR A 81 -3.21 -7.96 3.28
N ASP A 82 -3.58 -7.75 2.02
CA ASP A 82 -3.99 -8.83 1.11
C ASP A 82 -2.87 -9.87 0.94
N TYR A 83 -1.62 -9.42 0.79
CA TYR A 83 -0.44 -10.29 0.73
C TYR A 83 -0.29 -11.12 2.00
N MET A 84 -0.49 -10.53 3.19
CA MET A 84 -0.43 -11.26 4.45
C MET A 84 -1.51 -12.35 4.53
N VAL A 85 -2.74 -12.04 4.13
CA VAL A 85 -3.85 -13.01 4.09
C VAL A 85 -3.56 -14.13 3.09
N LEU A 86 -3.01 -13.83 1.92
CA LEU A 86 -2.63 -14.83 0.92
C LEU A 86 -1.53 -15.76 1.45
N LEU A 87 -0.53 -15.22 2.14
CA LEU A 87 0.51 -16.02 2.80
C LEU A 87 -0.07 -16.95 3.87
N GLU A 88 -1.02 -16.48 4.68
CA GLU A 88 -1.67 -17.35 5.68
C GLU A 88 -2.47 -18.48 5.02
N LYS A 89 -3.22 -18.18 3.96
CA LYS A 89 -3.95 -19.21 3.21
C LYS A 89 -2.99 -20.24 2.61
N PHE A 90 -1.86 -19.79 2.06
CA PHE A 90 -0.84 -20.67 1.53
C PHE A 90 -0.26 -21.59 2.61
N ARG A 91 0.06 -21.06 3.81
CA ARG A 91 0.52 -21.86 4.96
C ARG A 91 -0.49 -22.94 5.38
N GLN A 92 -1.76 -22.58 5.46
CA GLN A 92 -2.84 -23.50 5.85
C GLN A 92 -2.97 -24.68 4.86
N ILE A 93 -2.94 -24.41 3.55
CA ILE A 93 -3.06 -25.47 2.52
C ILE A 93 -1.78 -26.29 2.40
N ALA A 94 -0.61 -25.66 2.54
CA ALA A 94 0.67 -26.36 2.50
C ALA A 94 0.90 -27.30 3.71
N GLY A 95 0.03 -27.27 4.71
CA GLY A 95 0.16 -28.08 5.93
C GLY A 95 1.35 -27.66 6.81
N VAL A 96 1.97 -26.52 6.50
CA VAL A 96 3.09 -25.96 7.27
C VAL A 96 2.50 -25.13 8.41
N SER A 97 2.05 -25.81 9.47
CA SER A 97 1.77 -25.20 10.77
C SER A 97 3.08 -25.07 11.56
N SER A 98 4.04 -24.33 11.03
CA SER A 98 5.21 -23.93 11.79
C SER A 98 5.29 -22.43 11.76
N VAL A 99 5.33 -21.86 12.96
CA VAL A 99 5.84 -20.53 13.30
C VAL A 99 7.13 -20.27 12.52
N LEU A 100 6.99 -19.82 11.27
CA LEU A 100 8.05 -19.21 10.51
C LEU A 100 7.66 -17.75 10.47
N ASN A 101 8.32 -17.01 11.37
CA ASN A 101 8.45 -15.57 11.30
C ASN A 101 8.82 -15.23 9.84
N VAL A 102 7.81 -14.88 9.04
CA VAL A 102 8.05 -14.23 7.75
C VAL A 102 8.82 -12.99 8.13
N PRO A 103 10.06 -12.80 7.65
CA PRO A 103 10.71 -11.52 7.83
C PRO A 103 9.73 -10.51 7.27
N ILE A 104 9.15 -9.70 8.17
CA ILE A 104 8.61 -8.41 7.83
C ILE A 104 9.69 -7.86 6.91
N LEU A 105 9.37 -7.71 5.61
CA LEU A 105 10.31 -7.12 4.66
C LEU A 105 10.92 -5.94 5.41
N PRO A 106 12.26 -5.92 5.58
CA PRO A 106 12.90 -5.04 6.54
C PRO A 106 12.25 -3.69 6.34
N GLU A 107 11.69 -3.18 7.43
CA GLU A 107 11.15 -1.83 7.46
C GLU A 107 12.22 -0.96 6.80
N ALA A 108 12.00 -0.59 5.54
CA ALA A 108 12.42 0.73 5.11
C ALA A 108 11.51 1.62 5.93
N SER A 109 11.95 1.83 7.17
CA SER A 109 11.27 2.58 8.18
C SER A 109 11.09 3.98 7.58
N PRO A 110 9.86 4.46 7.33
CA PRO A 110 9.65 5.88 7.28
C PRO A 110 9.40 6.40 8.71
N ALA A 111 9.74 5.66 9.77
CA ALA A 111 9.53 6.10 11.16
C ALA A 111 10.38 7.33 11.55
N ARG A 112 11.04 7.98 10.58
CA ARG A 112 11.59 9.32 10.75
C ARG A 112 10.98 10.41 9.86
N GLU A 113 10.06 10.11 8.94
CA GLU A 113 9.58 11.12 7.97
C GLU A 113 8.05 11.11 7.75
N VAL A 114 7.28 10.37 8.54
CA VAL A 114 5.81 10.58 8.61
C VAL A 114 5.35 11.26 9.90
N ALA A 115 6.28 11.63 10.78
CA ALA A 115 5.99 12.38 12.01
C ALA A 115 6.11 13.91 11.84
N SER A 116 6.46 14.41 10.65
CA SER A 116 6.67 15.84 10.38
C SER A 116 5.68 16.44 9.37
N VAL A 117 4.70 15.67 8.89
CA VAL A 117 3.60 16.19 8.07
C VAL A 117 2.24 15.94 8.76
N ASP A 118 2.21 16.06 10.08
CA ASP A 118 1.18 16.95 10.65
C ASP A 118 1.60 18.36 10.21
N MET A 119 1.31 18.71 8.95
CA MET A 119 1.31 20.10 8.57
C MET A 119 0.06 20.65 9.26
N PRO A 120 0.17 21.40 10.38
CA PRO A 120 -0.99 22.12 10.84
C PRO A 120 -1.49 22.90 9.63
N LEU A 121 -2.78 22.81 9.34
CA LEU A 121 -3.44 23.78 8.49
C LEU A 121 -3.16 25.15 9.11
N GLN A 122 -2.03 25.76 8.76
CA GLN A 122 -1.80 27.18 8.92
C GLN A 122 -2.66 27.81 7.86
N ILE A 123 -3.96 27.87 8.16
CA ILE A 123 -4.84 28.87 7.61
C ILE A 123 -4.15 30.18 7.99
N HIS A 124 -3.40 30.75 7.04
CA HIS A 124 -2.94 32.12 7.18
C HIS A 124 -4.21 32.94 7.39
N GLN A 125 -4.39 33.41 8.63
CA GLN A 125 -5.33 34.47 8.94
C GLN A 125 -5.08 35.57 7.89
N PRO A 126 -6.13 36.11 7.24
CA PRO A 126 -5.94 37.15 6.26
C PRO A 126 -5.15 38.28 6.92
N MET A 127 -4.12 38.75 6.21
CA MET A 127 -3.34 39.92 6.55
C MET A 127 -4.30 41.04 6.96
N GLU A 128 -4.43 41.30 8.26
CA GLU A 128 -4.99 42.57 8.71
C GLU A 128 -3.99 43.64 8.24
N ALA A 129 -4.46 44.38 7.24
CA ALA A 129 -3.73 45.48 6.66
C ALA A 129 -3.32 46.45 7.76
N GLU A 130 -2.02 46.65 7.88
CA GLU A 130 -1.45 47.80 8.55
C GLU A 130 -1.96 49.06 7.85
N ARG A 131 -2.93 49.73 8.46
CA ARG A 131 -3.08 51.20 8.57
C ARG A 131 -4.29 51.58 9.43
#